data_AF-A0A0B3B0K8-F1
#
_entry.id   AF-A0A0B3B0K8-F1
#
_cell.length_a   1.000
_cell.length_b   1.000
_cell.length_c   1.000
_cell.angle_alpha   90.00
_cell.angle_beta   90.00
_cell.angle_gamma   90.00
#
_symmetry.space_group_name_H-M   'P 1'
#
loop_
_entity.id
_entity.type
_entity.pdbx_description
1 polymer ?
#
loop_
_entity_poly.entity_id
_entity_poly.type
_entity_poly.pdbx_seq_one_letter_code
_entity_poly.pdbx_strand_id
1 'polypeptide(L)'
;MERMVFDDLMTVMQVRPNYSIVYQFKPTLKLEKRHVKTQKHFITHIKELSTNWKDGSYFLKSPKGTFAYFNINGSRISLAKKSKLGKEYLCWQYFTDSNMGSKKVAKAAIKVKSR
;
A
#
# COMPACT_ATOMS: atom_id res chain seq x y z
N MET A 1 9.18 17.96 -11.38
CA MET A 1 8.43 16.69 -11.37
C MET A 1 8.82 15.93 -10.10
N GLU A 2 7.91 15.77 -9.13
CA GLU A 2 8.19 14.92 -7.97
C GLU A 2 8.44 13.48 -8.43
N ARG A 3 9.58 12.89 -8.05
CA ARG A 3 9.82 11.46 -8.26
C ARG A 3 8.75 10.66 -7.52
N MET A 4 8.07 9.79 -8.26
CA MET A 4 7.08 8.89 -7.69
C MET A 4 7.76 7.92 -6.72
N VAL A 5 7.10 7.61 -5.60
CA VAL A 5 7.67 6.84 -4.47
C VAL A 5 8.04 5.41 -4.85
N PHE A 6 7.52 4.91 -5.97
CA PHE A 6 7.78 3.55 -6.47
C PHE A 6 9.10 3.43 -7.23
N ASP A 7 9.62 4.52 -7.81
CA ASP A 7 10.87 4.48 -8.57
C ASP A 7 12.10 4.28 -7.66
N ASP A 8 11.92 4.50 -6.36
CA ASP A 8 12.93 4.31 -5.34
C ASP A 8 13.05 2.82 -4.94
N LEU A 9 14.27 2.39 -4.62
CA LEU A 9 14.51 1.08 -4.04
C LEU A 9 13.83 0.97 -2.67
N MET A 10 12.97 -0.02 -2.52
CA MET A 10 12.32 -0.34 -1.26
C MET A 10 13.11 -1.39 -0.50
N THR A 11 13.25 -1.17 0.80
CA THR A 11 13.80 -2.18 1.70
C THR A 11 12.66 -3.06 2.21
N VAL A 12 12.77 -4.36 1.96
CA VAL A 12 11.91 -5.37 2.58
C VAL A 12 12.40 -5.62 4.01
N MET A 13 11.46 -5.66 4.95
CA MET A 13 11.77 -5.85 6.36
C MET A 13 10.75 -6.80 6.99
N GLN A 14 11.21 -7.82 7.74
CA GLN A 14 10.35 -8.76 8.46
C GLN A 14 10.26 -8.37 9.93
N VAL A 15 9.05 -8.36 10.48
CA VAL A 15 8.78 -8.14 11.91
C VAL A 15 8.93 -9.47 12.64
N ARG A 16 9.76 -9.53 13.69
CA ARG A 16 9.85 -10.73 14.51
C ARG A 16 8.64 -10.84 15.46
N PRO A 17 8.11 -12.06 15.70
CA PRO A 17 7.00 -12.26 16.63
C PRO A 17 7.36 -11.89 18.08
N ASN A 18 8.58 -12.23 18.51
CA ASN A 18 8.99 -12.19 19.92
C ASN A 18 9.80 -10.94 20.31
N TYR A 19 10.18 -10.11 19.34
CA TYR A 19 10.95 -8.90 19.58
C TYR A 19 10.44 -7.81 18.65
N SER A 20 10.35 -6.57 19.13
CA SER A 20 10.10 -5.39 18.28
C SER A 20 11.26 -5.08 17.30
N ILE A 21 12.21 -6.00 17.18
CA ILE A 21 13.40 -5.89 16.34
C ILE A 21 13.05 -6.38 14.94
N VAL A 22 13.31 -5.51 13.98
CA VAL A 22 13.06 -5.76 12.57
C VAL A 22 14.25 -6.48 11.96
N TYR A 23 14.03 -7.63 11.31
CA TYR A 23 15.06 -8.26 10.49
C TYR A 23 15.07 -7.62 9.10
N GLN A 24 16.22 -7.11 8.69
CA GLN A 24 16.41 -6.58 7.34
C GLN A 24 16.63 -7.76 6.38
N PHE A 25 15.56 -8.28 5.81
CA PHE A 25 15.63 -9.24 4.72
C PHE A 25 15.93 -8.44 3.46
N LYS A 26 17.21 -8.30 3.08
CA LYS A 26 17.64 -7.48 1.93
C LYS A 26 17.45 -8.24 0.61
N PRO A 27 16.26 -8.16 -0.02
CA PRO A 27 16.27 -7.72 -1.41
C PRO A 27 15.74 -6.29 -1.49
N THR A 28 16.51 -5.42 -2.14
CA THR A 28 16.03 -4.12 -2.58
C THR A 28 15.01 -4.34 -3.69
N LEU A 29 13.75 -3.97 -3.44
CA LEU A 29 12.67 -4.14 -4.38
C LEU A 29 12.43 -2.84 -5.14
N LYS A 30 12.46 -2.89 -6.48
CA LYS A 30 11.97 -1.78 -7.29
C LYS A 30 10.52 -2.03 -7.64
N LEU A 31 9.61 -1.15 -7.20
CA LEU A 31 8.22 -1.22 -7.61
C LEU A 31 8.03 -0.42 -8.91
N GLU A 32 7.18 -0.91 -9.78
CA GLU A 32 6.78 -0.18 -10.97
C GLU A 32 5.31 0.24 -10.84
N LYS A 33 4.92 1.27 -11.58
CA LYS A 33 3.54 1.76 -11.62
C LYS A 33 2.52 0.64 -11.93
N ARG A 34 2.91 -0.35 -12.74
CA ARG A 34 2.08 -1.52 -13.07
C ARG A 34 1.77 -2.40 -11.86
N HIS A 35 2.67 -2.49 -10.88
CA HIS A 35 2.50 -3.33 -9.68
C HIS A 35 1.53 -2.70 -8.69
N VAL A 36 1.39 -1.37 -8.69
CA VAL A 36 0.60 -0.62 -7.69
C VAL A 36 -0.68 -0.01 -8.27
N LYS A 37 -1.09 -0.42 -9.47
CA LYS A 37 -2.31 0.09 -10.14
C LYS A 37 -3.57 -0.21 -9.33
N THR A 38 -3.68 -1.42 -8.79
CA THR A 38 -4.79 -1.84 -7.93
C THR A 38 -4.25 -2.65 -6.77
N GLN A 39 -5.03 -2.75 -5.68
CA GLN A 39 -4.69 -3.62 -4.56
C GLN A 39 -4.46 -5.07 -5.01
N LYS A 40 -5.24 -5.56 -5.98
CA LYS A 40 -5.09 -6.92 -6.52
C LYS A 40 -3.75 -7.11 -7.21
N HIS A 41 -3.35 -6.20 -8.11
CA HIS A 41 -2.06 -6.27 -8.79
C HIS A 41 -0.90 -6.25 -7.79
N PHE A 42 -1.02 -5.43 -6.74
CA PHE A 42 0.00 -5.32 -5.73
C PHE A 42 0.13 -6.60 -4.89
N ILE A 43 -1.00 -7.19 -4.48
CA ILE A 43 -1.02 -8.48 -3.77
C ILE A 43 -0.42 -9.59 -4.64
N THR A 44 -0.79 -9.66 -5.92
CA THR A 44 -0.23 -10.65 -6.85
C THR A 44 1.28 -10.51 -6.96
N HIS A 45 1.78 -9.29 -7.11
CA HIS A 45 3.21 -9.04 -7.19
C HIS A 45 3.95 -9.44 -5.90
N ILE A 46 3.41 -9.10 -4.72
CA ILE A 46 3.98 -9.55 -3.44
C ILE A 46 4.00 -11.08 -3.39
N LYS A 47 2.93 -11.76 -3.84
CA LYS A 47 2.85 -13.22 -3.85
C LYS A 47 3.95 -13.87 -4.66
N GLU A 48 4.23 -13.35 -5.84
CA GLU A 48 5.30 -13.83 -6.71
C GLU A 48 6.67 -13.66 -6.02
N LEU A 49 6.91 -12.48 -5.44
CA LEU A 49 8.15 -12.16 -4.74
C LEU A 49 8.36 -12.97 -3.46
N SER A 50 7.27 -13.27 -2.76
CA SER A 50 7.29 -13.87 -1.43
C SER A 50 7.16 -15.39 -1.44
N THR A 51 7.29 -16.04 -2.60
CA THR A 51 7.15 -17.51 -2.75
C THR A 51 8.02 -18.30 -1.77
N ASN A 52 9.22 -17.81 -1.47
CA ASN A 52 10.18 -18.45 -0.55
C ASN A 52 10.33 -17.73 0.79
N TRP A 53 9.44 -16.78 1.09
CA TRP A 53 9.50 -16.04 2.35
C TRP A 53 8.82 -16.84 3.44
N LYS A 54 9.30 -16.67 4.68
CA LYS A 54 8.67 -17.30 5.84
C LYS A 54 7.34 -16.60 6.13
N ASP A 55 6.40 -17.33 6.72
CA ASP A 55 5.20 -16.72 7.25
C ASP A 55 5.53 -15.65 8.31
N GLY A 56 4.68 -14.63 8.36
CA GLY A 56 4.80 -13.54 9.30
C GLY A 56 4.54 -12.18 8.68
N SER A 57 4.82 -11.15 9.47
CA SER A 57 4.55 -9.76 9.10
C SER A 57 5.76 -9.11 8.48
N TYR A 58 5.52 -8.32 7.43
CA TYR A 58 6.51 -7.63 6.63
C TYR A 58 6.11 -6.20 6.39
N PHE A 59 7.11 -5.36 6.13
CA PHE A 59 6.88 -4.01 5.61
C PHE A 59 7.89 -3.63 4.52
N LEU A 60 7.42 -2.81 3.59
CA LEU A 60 8.25 -2.17 2.57
C LEU A 60 8.54 -0.75 3.04
N LYS A 61 9.83 -0.41 3.15
CA LYS A 61 10.27 0.93 3.54
C LYS A 61 10.88 1.64 2.32
N SER A 62 10.38 2.82 2.02
CA SER A 62 11.00 3.77 1.08
C SER A 62 11.68 4.90 1.85
N PRO A 63 12.51 5.73 1.19
CA PRO A 63 13.08 6.93 1.81
C PRO A 63 12.02 7.90 2.35
N LYS A 64 10.79 7.87 1.80
CA LYS A 64 9.66 8.71 2.20
C LYS A 64 8.82 8.13 3.35
N GLY A 65 9.07 6.88 3.76
CA GLY A 65 8.38 6.25 4.87
C GLY A 65 7.99 4.79 4.62
N THR A 66 7.09 4.26 5.45
CA THR A 66 6.59 2.90 5.27
C THR A 66 5.58 2.86 4.13
N PHE A 67 5.98 2.22 3.03
CA PHE A 67 5.19 2.13 1.83
C PHE A 67 4.01 1.16 1.99
N ALA A 68 4.26 -0.03 2.52
CA ALA A 68 3.23 -1.03 2.75
C ALA A 68 3.58 -1.88 3.98
N TYR A 69 2.54 -2.40 4.63
CA TYR A 69 2.65 -3.43 5.67
C TYR A 69 1.72 -4.57 5.30
N PHE A 70 2.23 -5.80 5.36
CA PHE A 70 1.46 -6.98 5.01
C PHE A 70 1.83 -8.20 5.85
N ASN A 71 0.91 -9.16 5.92
CA ASN A 71 1.15 -10.44 6.57
C ASN A 71 1.10 -11.57 5.53
N ILE A 72 2.05 -12.49 5.62
CA ILE A 72 2.09 -13.73 4.85
C ILE A 72 1.65 -14.85 5.76
N ASN A 73 0.68 -15.64 5.32
CA ASN A 73 0.23 -16.86 5.97
C ASN A 73 -0.01 -17.92 4.88
N GLY A 74 1.00 -18.74 4.64
CA GLY A 74 1.08 -19.63 3.49
C GLY A 74 0.94 -18.86 2.17
N SER A 75 -0.09 -19.17 1.39
CA SER A 75 -0.34 -18.53 0.10
C SER A 75 -1.20 -17.26 0.18
N ARG A 76 -1.61 -16.85 1.40
CA ARG A 76 -2.48 -15.70 1.64
C ARG A 76 -1.66 -14.49 2.06
N ILE A 77 -1.94 -13.35 1.43
CA ILE A 77 -1.35 -12.05 1.75
C ILE A 77 -2.46 -11.10 2.18
N SER A 78 -2.31 -10.50 3.36
CA SER A 78 -3.20 -9.45 3.83
C SER A 78 -2.45 -8.13 3.98
N LEU A 79 -3.01 -7.06 3.41
CA LEU A 79 -2.46 -5.71 3.52
C LEU A 79 -3.11 -4.96 4.68
N ALA A 80 -2.31 -4.29 5.49
CA ALA A 80 -2.81 -3.35 6.48
C ALA A 80 -3.07 -1.99 5.83
N LYS A 81 -4.19 -1.34 6.20
CA LYS A 81 -4.48 0.04 5.75
C LYS A 81 -3.73 1.08 6.56
N LYS A 82 -3.72 0.92 7.88
CA LYS A 82 -3.14 1.88 8.83
C LYS A 82 -2.13 1.20 9.74
N SER A 83 -1.16 2.00 10.19
CA SER A 83 -0.26 1.65 11.29
C SER A 83 -0.98 1.68 12.64
N LYS A 84 -0.31 1.16 13.68
CA LYS A 84 -0.81 1.21 15.07
C LYS A 84 -1.05 2.65 15.57
N LEU A 85 -0.38 3.64 14.96
CA LEU A 85 -0.53 5.06 15.26
C LEU A 85 -1.62 5.74 14.40
N GLY A 86 -2.41 4.97 13.66
CA GLY A 86 -3.49 5.50 12.80
C GLY A 86 -3.02 6.11 11.47
N LYS A 87 -1.70 6.20 11.22
CA LYS A 87 -1.16 6.69 9.93
C LYS A 87 -1.39 5.67 8.82
N GLU A 88 -1.95 6.12 7.70
CA GLU A 88 -2.16 5.31 6.50
C GLU A 88 -0.85 5.02 5.76
N TYR A 89 -0.71 3.82 5.21
CA TYR A 89 0.49 3.44 4.45
C TYR A 89 0.45 4.03 3.03
N LEU A 90 1.64 4.35 2.49
CA LEU A 90 1.74 5.11 1.23
C LEU A 90 1.12 4.37 0.04
N CYS A 91 1.16 3.03 0.00
CA CYS A 91 0.63 2.24 -1.12
C CYS A 91 -0.85 2.54 -1.43
N TRP A 92 -1.63 2.92 -0.42
CA TRP A 92 -3.07 3.18 -0.56
C TRP A 92 -3.38 4.47 -1.33
N GLN A 93 -2.44 5.42 -1.37
CA GLN A 93 -2.59 6.65 -2.17
C GLN A 93 -2.52 6.38 -3.68
N TYR A 94 -2.05 5.18 -4.06
CA TYR A 94 -1.70 4.85 -5.44
C TYR A 94 -2.56 3.77 -6.05
N PHE A 95 -3.28 3.03 -5.22
CA PHE A 95 -4.35 2.19 -5.72
C PHE A 95 -5.35 3.14 -6.36
N THR A 96 -5.39 3.13 -7.68
CA THR A 96 -6.51 3.71 -8.39
C THR A 96 -7.68 2.84 -8.03
N ASP A 97 -8.45 3.31 -7.05
CA ASP A 97 -9.82 2.87 -6.92
C ASP A 97 -10.41 2.92 -8.33
N SER A 98 -11.02 1.83 -8.75
CA SER A 98 -11.90 1.77 -9.92
C SER A 98 -13.13 2.72 -9.77
N ASN A 99 -13.01 3.80 -8.99
CA ASN A 99 -14.06 4.68 -8.51
C ASN A 99 -13.66 6.17 -8.59
N MET A 100 -12.82 6.57 -9.54
CA MET A 100 -12.91 7.93 -10.08
C MET A 100 -14.06 8.00 -11.10
N GLY A 101 -15.29 8.00 -10.58
CA GLY A 101 -16.49 8.01 -11.41
C GLY A 101 -17.79 8.32 -10.66
N SER A 102 -17.76 9.20 -9.65
CA SER A 102 -18.98 9.86 -9.14
C SER A 102 -18.60 11.15 -8.41
N LYS A 103 -18.17 12.17 -9.17
CA LYS A 103 -18.39 13.55 -8.74
C LYS A 103 -19.90 13.75 -8.61
N LYS A 104 -20.45 13.61 -7.40
CA LYS A 104 -21.77 14.19 -7.10
C LYS A 104 -21.59 15.71 -7.14
N VAL A 105 -21.88 16.30 -8.29
CA VAL A 105 -22.12 17.73 -8.40
C VAL A 105 -23.37 18.00 -7.56
N ALA A 106 -23.18 18.59 -6.38
CA ALA A 106 -24.29 19.10 -5.59
C ALA A 106 -24.94 20.24 -6.38
N LYS A 107 -26.05 19.95 -7.06
CA LYS A 107 -26.88 20.97 -7.71
C LYS A 107 -27.62 21.69 -6.58
N ALA A 108 -27.12 22.86 -6.17
CA ALA A 108 -27.82 23.74 -5.23
C ALA A 108 -29.17 24.12 -5.86
N ALA A 109 -30.26 23.65 -5.26
CA ALA A 109 -31.61 24.07 -5.62
C ALA A 109 -31.81 25.51 -5.13
N ILE A 110 -31.71 26.47 -6.05
CA ILE A 110 -32.16 27.84 -5.81
C ILE A 110 -33.69 27.80 -5.75
N LYS A 111 -34.23 27.92 -4.54
CA LYS A 111 -35.67 28.07 -4.30
C LYS A 111 -36.05 29.53 -4.55
N VAL A 112 -36.47 29.85 -5.78
CA VAL A 112 -37.09 31.14 -6.09
C VAL A 112 -38.49 31.14 -5.46
N LYS A 113 -38.71 31.98 -4.44
CA LYS A 113 -40.04 32.33 -3.96
C LYS A 113 -40.59 33.42 -4.89
N SER A 114 -41.59 33.10 -5.70
CA SER A 114 -42.46 34.09 -6.33
C SER A 114 -43.54 34.49 -5.32
N ARG A 115 -43.74 35.80 -5.18
CA ARG A 115 -44.82 36.41 -4.37
C ARG A 115 -46.17 36.27 -5.04
#